data_AF-A0A2E7TEX2-F1
#
_entry.id   AF-A0A2E7TEX2-F1
#
_cell.length_a   1.000
_cell.length_b   1.000
_cell.length_c   1.000
_cell.angle_alpha   90.00
_cell.angle_beta   90.00
_cell.angle_gamma   90.00
#
_symmetry.space_group_name_H-M   'P 1'
#
loop_
_entity.id
_entity.type
_entity.pdbx_description
1 polymer ?
#
loop_
_entity_poly.entity_id
_entity_poly.type
_entity_poly.pdbx_seq_one_letter_code
_entity_poly.pdbx_strand_id
1 'polypeptide(L)'
;MRICKRCDETKPLDHFPINNTLPSGVLRKHTCNDCRGHQRKVRARLHRENTKPTDATCPICKRSGGKIVLDHDHDTDEFRGWLCNDCNNALGKFGDSIDMLRRAINYLKG
;
A
#
# COMPACT_ATOMS: atom_id res chain seq x y z
N MET A 1 -5.22 19.35 -15.12
CA MET A 1 -4.69 17.98 -15.33
C MET A 1 -3.80 17.57 -14.16
N ARG A 2 -3.60 16.28 -13.92
CA ARG A 2 -2.71 15.71 -12.89
C ARG A 2 -2.25 14.31 -13.31
N ILE A 3 -1.01 13.96 -12.98
CA ILE A 3 -0.46 12.62 -13.19
C ILE A 3 -0.89 11.71 -12.01
N CYS A 4 -1.39 10.50 -12.33
CA CYS A 4 -1.72 9.49 -11.33
C CYS A 4 -0.45 8.82 -10.80
N LYS A 5 -0.22 8.81 -9.48
CA LYS A 5 0.94 8.14 -8.84
C LYS A 5 0.94 6.60 -8.91
N ARG A 6 0.04 5.99 -9.68
CA ARG A 6 -0.06 4.53 -9.80
C ARG A 6 0.06 4.04 -11.23
N CYS A 7 -0.63 4.66 -12.18
CA CYS A 7 -0.54 4.31 -13.60
C CYS A 7 0.25 5.31 -14.44
N ASP A 8 0.75 6.39 -13.83
CA ASP A 8 1.53 7.46 -14.47
C ASP A 8 0.84 8.19 -15.65
N GLU A 9 -0.45 7.92 -15.89
CA GLU A 9 -1.27 8.63 -16.87
C GLU A 9 -1.65 10.03 -16.39
N THR A 10 -1.68 10.98 -17.34
CA THR A 10 -2.18 12.35 -17.11
C THR A 10 -3.69 12.40 -17.31
N LYS A 11 -4.44 12.74 -16.25
CA LYS A 11 -5.91 12.77 -16.26
C LYS A 11 -6.46 14.12 -15.77
N PRO A 12 -7.72 14.47 -16.10
CA PRO A 12 -8.39 15.63 -15.52
C PRO A 12 -8.61 15.49 -14.01
N LEU A 13 -8.81 16.59 -13.28
CA LEU A 13 -8.83 16.60 -11.81
C LEU A 13 -10.05 15.88 -11.21
N ASP A 14 -11.16 15.80 -11.93
CA ASP A 14 -12.38 15.08 -11.53
C ASP A 14 -12.19 13.56 -11.41
N HIS A 15 -11.23 12.99 -12.16
CA HIS A 15 -10.82 11.59 -12.05
C HIS A 15 -10.04 11.27 -10.77
N PHE A 16 -9.73 12.29 -9.96
CA PHE A 16 -9.07 12.14 -8.66
C PHE A 16 -10.08 12.40 -7.53
N PRO A 17 -10.37 11.41 -6.67
CA PRO A 17 -11.35 11.58 -5.62
C PRO A 17 -10.92 12.67 -4.62
N ILE A 18 -11.92 13.31 -4.03
CA ILE A 18 -11.71 14.29 -2.96
C ILE A 18 -11.08 13.58 -1.76
N ASN A 19 -9.98 14.15 -1.27
CA ASN A 19 -9.30 13.73 -0.05
C ASN A 19 -9.82 14.49 1.16
N ASN A 20 -9.93 15.82 1.02
CA ASN A 20 -10.41 16.71 2.07
C ASN A 20 -10.93 18.02 1.43
N THR A 21 -11.81 18.73 2.11
CA THR A 21 -12.32 20.03 1.69
C THR A 21 -11.92 21.07 2.74
N LEU A 22 -11.26 22.15 2.29
CA LEU A 22 -10.83 23.27 3.12
C LEU A 22 -11.55 24.55 2.67
N PRO A 23 -11.60 25.61 3.50
CA PRO A 23 -12.14 26.90 3.08
C PRO A 23 -11.44 27.48 1.83
N SER A 24 -10.16 27.17 1.64
CA SER A 24 -9.35 27.60 0.49
C SER A 24 -9.52 26.72 -0.76
N GLY A 25 -10.27 25.62 -0.67
CA GLY A 25 -10.55 24.75 -1.80
C GLY A 25 -10.48 23.25 -1.49
N VAL A 26 -10.54 22.43 -2.54
CA VAL A 26 -10.65 20.98 -2.44
C VAL A 26 -9.30 20.32 -2.64
N LEU A 27 -8.86 19.55 -1.64
CA LEU A 27 -7.71 18.67 -1.76
C LEU A 27 -8.15 17.34 -2.37
N ARG A 28 -7.50 16.93 -3.45
CA ARG A 28 -7.75 15.66 -4.14
C ARG A 28 -6.63 14.66 -3.93
N LYS A 29 -6.96 13.37 -3.92
CA LYS A 29 -5.98 12.27 -3.86
C LYS A 29 -5.02 12.31 -5.08
N HIS A 30 -3.90 11.61 -4.98
CA HIS A 30 -2.91 11.48 -6.06
C HIS A 30 -3.08 10.22 -6.92
N THR A 31 -4.10 9.41 -6.64
CA THR A 31 -4.41 8.19 -7.38
C THR A 31 -5.79 8.34 -8.02
N CYS A 32 -5.92 7.99 -9.29
CA CYS A 32 -7.17 8.12 -10.03
C CYS A 32 -8.24 7.12 -9.54
N ASN A 33 -9.49 7.36 -9.93
CA ASN A 33 -10.63 6.51 -9.63
C ASN A 33 -10.43 5.06 -10.13
N ASP A 34 -9.88 4.90 -11.35
CA ASP A 34 -9.67 3.59 -11.98
C ASP A 34 -8.72 2.72 -11.15
N CYS A 35 -7.52 3.23 -10.85
CA CYS A 35 -6.54 2.53 -10.03
C CYS A 35 -7.07 2.22 -8.63
N ARG A 36 -7.83 3.13 -8.01
CA ARG A 36 -8.47 2.86 -6.71
C ARG A 36 -9.54 1.78 -6.80
N GLY A 37 -10.31 1.77 -7.88
CA GLY A 37 -11.31 0.75 -8.16
C GLY A 37 -10.68 -0.63 -8.34
N HIS A 38 -9.60 -0.70 -9.11
CA HIS A 38 -8.78 -1.90 -9.27
C HIS A 38 -8.25 -2.41 -7.92
N GLN A 39 -7.55 -1.55 -7.16
CA GLN A 39 -7.00 -1.92 -5.86
C GLN A 39 -8.08 -2.34 -4.85
N ARG A 40 -9.29 -1.77 -4.90
CA ARG A 40 -10.42 -2.23 -4.09
C ARG A 40 -10.84 -3.67 -4.46
N LYS A 41 -10.92 -3.98 -5.75
CA LYS A 41 -11.29 -5.32 -6.24
C LYS A 41 -10.22 -6.35 -5.86
N VAL A 42 -8.95 -6.02 -6.05
CA VAL A 42 -7.80 -6.87 -5.67
C VAL A 42 -7.84 -7.18 -4.19
N ARG A 43 -7.90 -6.16 -3.31
CA ARG A 43 -7.95 -6.39 -1.85
C ARG A 43 -9.16 -7.22 -1.44
N ALA A 44 -10.33 -6.96 -2.03
CA ALA A 44 -11.52 -7.75 -1.75
C ALA A 44 -11.37 -9.21 -2.17
N ARG A 45 -10.74 -9.49 -3.32
CA ARG A 45 -10.41 -10.84 -3.78
C ARG A 45 -9.44 -11.51 -2.80
N LEU A 46 -8.30 -10.88 -2.52
CA LEU A 46 -7.25 -11.47 -1.68
C LEU A 46 -7.74 -11.74 -0.25
N HIS A 47 -8.61 -10.90 0.31
CA HIS A 47 -9.24 -11.15 1.61
C HIS A 47 -10.21 -12.34 1.61
N ARG A 48 -10.81 -12.70 0.47
CA ARG A 48 -11.65 -13.89 0.36
C ARG A 48 -10.81 -15.16 0.19
N GLU A 49 -9.73 -15.06 -0.56
CA GLU A 49 -8.84 -16.20 -0.88
C GLU A 49 -7.88 -16.54 0.27
N ASN A 50 -7.56 -15.56 1.12
CA ASN A 50 -6.61 -15.71 2.21
C ASN A 50 -7.30 -15.43 3.54
N THR A 51 -7.54 -16.48 4.33
CA THR A 51 -8.13 -16.35 5.65
C THR A 51 -7.17 -15.63 6.60
N LYS A 52 -7.70 -14.65 7.34
CA LYS A 52 -6.93 -13.92 8.35
C LYS A 52 -6.66 -14.82 9.57
N PRO A 53 -5.40 -15.03 9.98
CA PRO A 53 -5.10 -15.81 11.16
C PRO A 53 -5.60 -15.12 12.45
N THR A 54 -6.06 -15.93 13.41
CA THR A 54 -6.59 -15.49 14.70
C THR A 54 -5.48 -15.14 15.69
N ASP A 55 -4.40 -15.92 15.71
CA ASP A 55 -3.17 -15.62 16.44
C ASP A 55 -2.02 -15.48 15.45
N ALA A 56 -1.64 -14.24 15.19
CA ALA A 56 -0.76 -13.91 14.09
C ALA A 56 0.51 -13.23 14.58
N THR A 57 1.64 -13.90 14.37
CA THR A 57 2.97 -13.34 14.54
C THR A 57 3.44 -12.74 13.22
N CYS A 58 3.92 -11.50 13.24
CA CYS A 58 4.44 -10.86 12.03
C CYS A 58 5.71 -11.61 11.54
N PRO A 59 5.78 -12.05 10.28
CA PRO A 59 6.93 -12.80 9.78
C PRO A 59 8.21 -11.96 9.68
N ILE A 60 8.10 -10.62 9.63
CA ILE A 60 9.24 -9.69 9.56
C ILE A 60 9.79 -9.41 10.96
N CYS A 61 9.02 -8.75 11.83
CA CYS A 61 9.52 -8.35 13.16
C CYS A 61 9.33 -9.37 14.27
N LYS A 62 8.68 -10.52 13.99
CA LYS A 62 8.40 -11.62 14.95
C LYS A 62 7.58 -11.24 16.20
N ARG A 63 6.92 -10.08 16.20
CA ARG A 63 6.01 -9.65 17.29
C ARG A 63 4.57 -10.16 17.06
N SER A 64 3.90 -10.54 18.14
CA SER A 64 2.50 -11.02 18.18
C SER A 64 1.56 -9.98 18.81
N GLY A 65 0.24 -10.25 18.80
CA GLY A 65 -0.77 -9.45 19.53
C GLY A 65 -1.16 -8.11 18.88
N GLY A 66 -0.54 -7.74 17.75
CA GLY A 66 -0.85 -6.53 17.01
C GLY A 66 -1.87 -6.73 15.89
N LYS A 67 -2.46 -5.62 15.41
CA LYS A 67 -3.32 -5.64 14.21
C LYS A 67 -2.49 -6.09 12.98
N ILE A 68 -2.82 -7.27 12.46
CA ILE A 68 -2.29 -7.73 11.17
C ILE A 68 -3.11 -7.20 9.99
N VAL A 69 -2.43 -6.97 8.89
CA VAL A 69 -2.94 -6.45 7.63
C VAL A 69 -2.49 -7.37 6.49
N LEU A 70 -3.30 -7.41 5.44
CA LEU A 70 -2.98 -8.14 4.21
C LEU A 70 -1.93 -7.36 3.43
N ASP A 71 -0.80 -8.00 3.18
CA ASP A 71 0.27 -7.52 2.29
C ASP A 71 0.17 -8.23 0.94
N HIS A 72 0.27 -7.45 -0.13
CA HIS A 72 0.18 -7.95 -1.50
C HIS A 72 1.13 -7.17 -2.40
N ASP A 73 1.57 -7.83 -3.46
CA ASP A 73 2.37 -7.19 -4.49
C ASP A 73 1.50 -6.23 -5.29
N HIS A 74 1.89 -4.96 -5.37
CA HIS A 74 1.09 -3.97 -6.06
C HIS A 74 1.11 -4.15 -7.59
N ASP A 75 2.13 -4.80 -8.15
CA ASP A 75 2.34 -4.97 -9.59
C ASP A 75 1.77 -6.29 -10.11
N THR A 76 1.88 -7.38 -9.34
CA THR A 76 1.30 -8.69 -9.70
C THR A 76 -0.09 -8.93 -9.11
N ASP A 77 -0.52 -8.11 -8.15
CA ASP A 77 -1.75 -8.29 -7.37
C ASP A 77 -1.81 -9.63 -6.61
N GLU A 78 -0.65 -10.23 -6.32
CA GLU A 78 -0.53 -11.50 -5.61
C GLU A 78 -0.38 -11.29 -4.11
N PHE A 79 -0.96 -12.20 -3.33
CA PHE A 79 -0.82 -12.21 -1.89
C PHE A 79 0.63 -12.56 -1.49
N ARG A 80 1.20 -11.76 -0.58
CA ARG A 80 2.53 -12.03 0.00
C ARG A 80 2.42 -12.62 1.40
N GLY A 81 1.51 -12.09 2.22
CA GLY A 81 1.38 -12.54 3.61
C GLY A 81 0.53 -11.64 4.50
N TRP A 82 0.48 -12.03 5.77
CA TRP A 82 -0.10 -11.22 6.83
C TRP A 82 1.02 -10.55 7.64
N LEU A 83 1.07 -9.22 7.61
CA LEU A 83 2.09 -8.42 8.30
C LEU A 83 1.47 -7.59 9.42
N CYS A 84 2.25 -7.19 10.41
CA CYS A 84 1.80 -6.11 11.28
C CYS A 84 1.78 -4.79 10.50
N ASN A 85 0.92 -3.86 10.93
CA ASN A 85 0.77 -2.56 10.27
C ASN A 85 2.10 -1.79 10.10
N ASP A 86 3.00 -1.85 11.09
CA ASP A 86 4.27 -1.12 11.06
C ASP A 86 5.22 -1.67 10.00
N CYS A 87 5.36 -3.01 9.93
CA CYS A 87 6.21 -3.64 8.92
C CYS A 87 5.65 -3.41 7.52
N ASN A 88 4.34 -3.54 7.34
CA ASN A 88 3.67 -3.25 6.07
C ASN A 88 3.94 -1.80 5.62
N ASN A 89 3.78 -0.83 6.51
CA ASN A 89 4.05 0.56 6.18
C ASN A 89 5.54 0.80 5.90
N ALA A 90 6.45 0.17 6.63
CA ALA A 90 7.88 0.27 6.39
C ALA A 90 8.26 -0.21 4.98
N LEU A 91 7.73 -1.35 4.53
CA LEU A 91 7.91 -1.83 3.15
C LEU A 91 7.45 -0.79 2.12
N GLY A 92 6.24 -0.24 2.30
CA GLY A 92 5.72 0.80 1.42
C GLY A 92 6.54 2.10 1.44
N LYS A 93 7.20 2.44 2.56
CA LYS A 93 8.13 3.60 2.63
C LYS A 93 9.42 3.38 1.84
N PHE A 94 9.84 2.13 1.70
CA PHE A 94 10.91 1.73 0.78
C PHE A 94 10.40 1.43 -0.64
N GLY A 95 9.14 1.78 -0.94
CA GLY A 95 8.52 1.57 -2.25
C GLY A 95 8.47 0.10 -2.66
N ASP A 96 8.36 -0.82 -1.69
CA ASP A 96 8.41 -2.27 -1.90
C ASP A 96 9.66 -2.75 -2.68
N SER A 97 10.74 -1.96 -2.67
CA SER A 97 11.95 -2.18 -3.45
C SER A 97 13.02 -2.94 -2.67
N ILE A 98 13.40 -4.13 -3.15
CA ILE A 98 14.51 -4.92 -2.61
C ILE A 98 15.81 -4.12 -2.61
N ASP A 99 16.07 -3.34 -3.67
CA ASP A 99 17.30 -2.56 -3.77
C ASP A 99 17.34 -1.40 -2.78
N MET A 100 16.21 -0.74 -2.51
CA MET A 100 16.12 0.27 -1.45
C MET A 100 16.36 -0.35 -0.08
N LEU A 101 15.81 -1.54 0.19
CA LEU A 101 16.03 -2.26 1.44
C LEU A 101 17.51 -2.67 1.61
N ARG A 102 18.16 -3.16 0.55
CA ARG A 102 19.61 -3.47 0.56
C ARG A 102 20.45 -2.22 0.85
N ARG A 103 20.12 -1.08 0.22
CA ARG A 103 20.79 0.20 0.52
C ARG A 103 20.57 0.64 1.98
N ALA A 104 19.37 0.45 2.52
CA ALA A 104 19.09 0.74 3.93
C ALA A 104 19.91 -0.15 4.88
N ILE A 105 20.05 -1.44 4.57
CA ILE A 105 20.92 -2.36 5.33
C ILE A 105 22.37 -1.88 5.30
N ASN A 106 22.90 -1.49 4.14
CA ASN A 106 24.27 -0.98 4.03
C ASN A 106 24.45 0.31 4.82
N TYR A 107 23.51 1.25 4.72
CA TYR A 107 23.54 2.49 5.50
C TYR A 107 23.59 2.25 7.02
N LEU A 108 22.88 1.24 7.52
CA LEU A 108 22.93 0.86 8.94
C LEU A 108 24.28 0.26 9.38
N LYS A 109 25.04 -0.33 8.44
CA LYS A 109 26.35 -0.93 8.73
C LYS A 109 27.48 0.11 8.80
N GLY A 110 27.25 1.33 8.30
CA GLY A 110 28.27 2.37 8.14
C GLY A 110 28.86 2.34 6.75
#